data_AF-A0A954K3N4-F1
#
_entry.id   AF-A0A954K3N4-F1
#
_cell.length_a   1.000
_cell.length_b   1.000
_cell.length_c   1.000
_cell.angle_alpha   90.00
_cell.angle_beta   90.00
_cell.angle_gamma   90.00
#
_symmetry.space_group_name_H-M   'P 1'
#
loop_
_entity.id
_entity.type
_entity.pdbx_description
1 polymer ?
#
loop_
_entity_poly.entity_id
_entity_poly.type
_entity_poly.pdbx_seq_one_letter_code
_entity_poly.pdbx_strand_id
1 'polypeptide(L)'
;MKRFLKTSVAFASILAVSFSATFTHAAEKKDIVDTAVAAGSFKTLAAALGAADLVEALKGEGPFTVFAPTDAAFQKLPAGTVETLLKPENKDKLIAILTYHVVPGKVASQDVVKLKGAKTLNGQRADIQTQDGKVKVDGASVEAVDIQCSNGIIHVIDTVILPSDKNIVITASEAEKFKTLLAAATAAGLADVLANQGPFTVFAPTDEAFAKLPEGTVASLLKPENKEKLAEILKYHVVAGRVYSEDALAAGKAKTLQGKKVKISASNGVAKVNNAKLLATDIDASNGVIHVIDTVIMPPEDKKLSAVEACEKIKHTVARGANLYNCGHYGETTKLYKKTMQTMLDSVDNMPEEIRVNMKRALTHSEKMHCASQQAWTLRHALDHAYMQMSAL
;
A
#
# COMPACT_ATOMS: atom_id res chain seq x y z
N MET A 1 -83.25 50.08 37.13
CA MET A 1 -83.29 49.03 38.17
C MET A 1 -83.00 47.68 37.52
N LYS A 2 -82.04 46.95 38.10
CA LYS A 2 -81.83 45.50 38.14
C LYS A 2 -82.80 44.52 37.44
N ARG A 3 -82.18 43.42 36.93
CA ARG A 3 -82.68 42.06 36.56
C ARG A 3 -83.35 41.97 35.17
N PHE A 4 -83.31 40.90 34.37
CA PHE A 4 -83.17 39.43 34.52
C PHE A 4 -82.47 38.90 33.23
N LEU A 5 -81.53 37.94 33.19
CA LEU A 5 -81.57 36.50 33.52
C LEU A 5 -82.45 35.63 32.57
N LYS A 6 -81.85 34.51 32.09
CA LYS A 6 -82.42 33.22 31.59
C LYS A 6 -82.56 33.05 30.06
N THR A 7 -81.71 32.28 29.36
CA THR A 7 -81.52 30.80 29.24
C THR A 7 -82.51 30.08 28.31
N SER A 8 -81.99 29.45 27.24
CA SER A 8 -82.32 28.12 26.64
C SER A 8 -81.46 27.98 25.36
N VAL A 9 -80.38 27.18 25.29
CA VAL A 9 -80.31 25.71 25.09
C VAL A 9 -81.32 25.23 24.04
N ALA A 10 -81.04 24.42 23.01
CA ALA A 10 -79.88 23.93 22.25
C ALA A 10 -80.51 22.96 21.22
N PHE A 11 -80.07 22.89 19.95
CA PHE A 11 -80.08 21.61 19.23
C PHE A 11 -79.13 21.68 18.02
N ALA A 12 -78.23 20.69 17.98
CA ALA A 12 -77.11 20.59 17.09
C ALA A 12 -77.53 20.20 15.67
N SER A 13 -76.82 20.75 14.67
CA SER A 13 -76.69 20.16 13.34
C SER A 13 -75.22 20.20 12.96
N ILE A 14 -74.65 19.01 12.80
CA ILE A 14 -73.24 18.74 12.48
C ILE A 14 -73.01 19.15 11.02
N LEU A 15 -72.16 20.14 10.79
CA LEU A 15 -71.64 20.48 9.46
C LEU A 15 -70.28 19.79 9.30
N ALA A 16 -70.22 18.75 8.46
CA ALA A 16 -69.00 18.04 8.13
C ALA A 16 -68.07 18.95 7.32
N VAL A 17 -66.89 19.26 7.87
CA VAL A 17 -65.82 19.98 7.19
C VAL A 17 -65.04 18.96 6.34
N SER A 18 -65.21 19.02 5.01
CA SER A 18 -64.39 18.28 4.07
C SER A 18 -63.02 18.94 3.95
N PHE A 19 -62.06 18.49 4.76
CA PHE A 19 -60.65 18.81 4.61
C PHE A 19 -60.08 17.95 3.48
N SER A 20 -60.03 18.49 2.25
CA SER A 20 -59.28 17.86 1.16
C SER A 20 -57.80 17.99 1.46
N ALA A 21 -57.26 16.99 2.16
CA ALA A 21 -55.83 16.75 2.23
C ALA A 21 -55.35 16.39 0.81
N THR A 22 -54.76 17.37 0.13
CA THR A 22 -53.86 17.08 -0.99
C THR A 22 -52.71 16.27 -0.41
N PHE A 23 -52.77 14.94 -0.56
CA PHE A 23 -51.58 14.10 -0.48
C PHE A 23 -50.67 14.57 -1.62
N THR A 24 -49.75 15.47 -1.29
CA THR A 24 -48.50 15.57 -2.02
C THR A 24 -47.89 14.19 -2.00
N HIS A 25 -48.01 13.48 -3.13
CA HIS A 25 -47.25 12.29 -3.42
C HIS A 25 -45.78 12.70 -3.32
N ALA A 26 -45.18 12.52 -2.14
CA ALA A 26 -43.74 12.48 -2.03
C ALA A 26 -43.32 11.37 -2.98
N ALA A 27 -42.62 11.72 -4.06
CA ALA A 27 -42.00 10.73 -4.91
C ALA A 27 -41.09 9.90 -4.01
N GLU A 28 -41.54 8.70 -3.64
CA GLU A 28 -40.70 7.73 -2.93
C GLU A 28 -39.49 7.51 -3.82
N LYS A 29 -38.34 8.04 -3.39
CA LYS A 29 -37.07 7.77 -4.03
C LYS A 29 -36.81 6.28 -3.83
N LYS A 30 -37.10 5.49 -4.86
CA LYS A 30 -36.81 4.06 -4.91
C LYS A 30 -35.35 3.82 -4.52
N ASP A 31 -35.12 2.78 -3.73
CA ASP A 31 -33.77 2.37 -3.36
C ASP A 31 -33.01 1.83 -4.61
N ILE A 32 -31.71 1.61 -4.50
CA ILE A 32 -30.90 1.04 -5.60
C ILE A 32 -31.52 -0.25 -6.17
N VAL A 33 -32.08 -1.11 -5.31
CA VAL A 33 -32.62 -2.41 -5.69
C VAL A 33 -33.97 -2.24 -6.41
N ASP A 34 -34.86 -1.41 -5.88
CA ASP A 34 -36.16 -1.07 -6.44
C ASP A 34 -36.01 -0.29 -7.75
N THR A 35 -34.96 0.53 -7.88
CA THR A 35 -34.62 1.23 -9.12
C THR A 35 -34.11 0.23 -10.17
N ALA A 36 -33.26 -0.73 -9.78
CA ALA A 36 -32.78 -1.78 -10.67
C ALA A 36 -33.92 -2.70 -11.14
N VAL A 37 -34.84 -3.07 -10.24
CA VAL A 37 -36.03 -3.88 -10.56
C VAL A 37 -36.99 -3.10 -11.45
N ALA A 38 -37.22 -1.82 -11.17
CA ALA A 38 -38.10 -0.96 -11.98
C ALA A 38 -37.56 -0.68 -13.38
N ALA A 39 -36.23 -0.66 -13.57
CA ALA A 39 -35.60 -0.48 -14.87
C ALA A 39 -35.66 -1.74 -15.76
N GLY A 40 -36.04 -2.90 -15.21
CA GLY A 40 -36.34 -4.13 -15.97
C GLY A 40 -35.17 -4.81 -16.69
N SER A 41 -34.01 -4.14 -16.77
CA SER A 41 -32.81 -4.52 -17.52
C SER A 41 -31.65 -5.02 -16.62
N PHE A 42 -31.94 -5.21 -15.33
CA PHE A 42 -31.00 -5.64 -14.29
C PHE A 42 -31.47 -6.90 -13.56
N LYS A 43 -32.26 -7.76 -14.22
CA LYS A 43 -32.85 -8.95 -13.57
C LYS A 43 -31.77 -9.91 -13.07
N THR A 44 -30.68 -10.03 -13.84
CA THR A 44 -29.53 -10.87 -13.48
C THR A 44 -28.80 -10.34 -12.25
N LEU A 45 -28.63 -9.02 -12.16
CA LEU A 45 -27.99 -8.36 -11.02
C LEU A 45 -28.85 -8.49 -9.75
N ALA A 46 -30.17 -8.30 -9.85
CA ALA A 46 -31.07 -8.47 -8.71
C ALA A 46 -31.07 -9.92 -8.17
N ALA A 47 -31.05 -10.92 -9.08
CA ALA A 47 -30.91 -12.32 -8.70
C ALA A 47 -29.56 -12.61 -8.04
N ALA A 48 -28.47 -12.04 -8.56
CA ALA A 48 -27.13 -12.16 -7.98
C ALA A 48 -27.04 -11.52 -6.58
N LEU A 49 -27.63 -10.34 -6.38
CA LEU A 49 -27.70 -9.67 -5.08
C LEU A 49 -28.47 -10.49 -4.05
N GLY A 50 -29.59 -11.11 -4.47
CA GLY A 50 -30.37 -12.02 -3.64
C GLY A 50 -29.58 -13.28 -3.26
N ALA A 51 -28.88 -13.89 -4.22
CA ALA A 51 -28.05 -15.08 -3.96
C ALA A 51 -26.83 -14.78 -3.05
N ALA A 52 -26.34 -13.54 -3.08
CA ALA A 52 -25.20 -13.09 -2.29
C ALA A 52 -25.57 -12.55 -0.89
N ASP A 53 -26.86 -12.49 -0.52
CA ASP A 53 -27.37 -11.85 0.71
C ASP A 53 -26.91 -10.39 0.90
N LEU A 54 -26.57 -9.68 -0.19
CA LEU A 54 -26.09 -8.30 -0.15
C LEU A 54 -27.21 -7.25 -0.26
N VAL A 55 -28.46 -7.69 -0.42
CA VAL A 55 -29.64 -6.82 -0.55
C VAL A 55 -29.77 -5.90 0.68
N GLU A 56 -29.64 -6.43 1.89
CA GLU A 56 -29.74 -5.65 3.13
C GLU A 56 -28.57 -4.67 3.30
N ALA A 57 -27.36 -5.08 2.89
CA ALA A 57 -26.17 -4.22 2.97
C ALA A 57 -26.26 -3.02 2.02
N LEU A 58 -26.79 -3.22 0.80
CA LEU A 58 -27.01 -2.14 -0.17
C LEU A 58 -28.25 -1.30 0.14
N LYS A 59 -29.19 -1.80 0.93
CA LYS A 59 -30.32 -1.03 1.48
C LYS A 59 -29.97 -0.19 2.72
N GLY A 60 -28.77 -0.36 3.27
CA GLY A 60 -28.30 0.37 4.46
C GLY A 60 -28.16 1.90 4.28
N GLU A 61 -28.00 2.62 5.40
CA GLU A 61 -27.79 4.07 5.41
C GLU A 61 -26.38 4.44 4.92
N GLY A 62 -26.27 4.76 3.64
CA GLY A 62 -25.07 5.39 3.10
C GLY A 62 -25.27 5.77 1.63
N PRO A 63 -24.62 6.82 1.12
CA PRO A 63 -24.56 7.00 -0.32
C PRO A 63 -23.60 5.97 -0.91
N PHE A 64 -24.13 5.06 -1.73
CA PHE A 64 -23.33 4.12 -2.52
C PHE A 64 -23.33 4.53 -3.99
N THR A 65 -22.22 4.32 -4.69
CA THR A 65 -22.17 4.41 -6.14
C THR A 65 -22.06 3.01 -6.71
N VAL A 66 -23.06 2.56 -7.47
CA VAL A 66 -23.11 1.20 -8.03
C VAL A 66 -22.93 1.25 -9.53
N PHE A 67 -21.91 0.56 -10.03
CA PHE A 67 -21.73 0.30 -11.44
C PHE A 67 -22.55 -0.93 -11.81
N ALA A 68 -23.75 -0.73 -12.35
CA ALA A 68 -24.69 -1.80 -12.65
C ALA A 68 -24.54 -2.27 -14.11
N PRO A 69 -24.07 -3.51 -14.36
CA PRO A 69 -24.06 -4.07 -15.70
C PRO A 69 -25.47 -4.40 -16.18
N THR A 70 -25.76 -4.12 -17.44
CA THR A 70 -27.03 -4.51 -18.08
C THR A 70 -27.08 -6.03 -18.32
N ASP A 71 -28.28 -6.59 -18.51
CA ASP A 71 -28.40 -8.00 -18.90
C ASP A 71 -27.62 -8.33 -20.20
N ALA A 72 -27.45 -7.35 -21.10
CA ALA A 72 -26.61 -7.49 -22.30
C ALA A 72 -25.10 -7.58 -21.96
N ALA A 73 -24.65 -6.89 -20.91
CA ALA A 73 -23.28 -6.97 -20.42
C ALA A 73 -22.95 -8.38 -19.89
N PHE A 74 -23.89 -9.02 -19.21
CA PHE A 74 -23.74 -10.42 -18.76
C PHE A 74 -23.68 -11.40 -19.92
N GLN A 75 -24.38 -11.14 -21.03
CA GLN A 75 -24.33 -11.98 -22.23
C GLN A 75 -23.01 -11.85 -23.01
N LYS A 76 -22.27 -10.74 -22.86
CA LYS A 76 -20.93 -10.59 -23.44
C LYS A 76 -19.87 -11.44 -22.73
N LEU A 77 -20.14 -11.92 -21.51
CA LEU A 77 -19.24 -12.84 -20.83
C LEU A 77 -19.23 -14.21 -21.52
N PRO A 78 -18.11 -14.95 -21.48
CA PRO A 78 -18.04 -16.30 -22.02
C PRO A 78 -19.15 -17.19 -21.45
N ALA A 79 -19.76 -18.00 -22.30
CA ALA A 79 -20.80 -18.93 -21.89
C ALA A 79 -20.26 -19.86 -20.78
N GLY A 80 -20.97 -19.93 -19.65
CA GLY A 80 -20.59 -20.70 -18.46
C GLY A 80 -20.00 -19.89 -17.31
N THR A 81 -19.56 -18.64 -17.52
CA THR A 81 -19.07 -17.79 -16.42
C THR A 81 -20.21 -17.40 -15.48
N VAL A 82 -21.35 -16.93 -16.00
CA VAL A 82 -22.50 -16.53 -15.20
C VAL A 82 -23.11 -17.71 -14.44
N GLU A 83 -23.24 -18.88 -15.10
CA GLU A 83 -23.72 -20.09 -14.44
C GLU A 83 -22.78 -20.58 -13.34
N THR A 84 -21.47 -20.47 -13.56
CA THR A 84 -20.48 -20.80 -12.53
C THR A 84 -20.56 -19.83 -11.37
N LEU A 85 -20.70 -18.52 -11.63
CA LEU A 85 -20.82 -17.49 -10.59
C LEU A 85 -22.12 -17.58 -9.78
N LEU A 86 -23.20 -18.08 -10.36
CA LEU A 86 -24.48 -18.30 -9.68
C LEU A 86 -24.54 -19.61 -8.87
N LYS A 87 -23.50 -20.47 -8.93
CA LYS A 87 -23.44 -21.67 -8.09
C LYS A 87 -23.21 -21.28 -6.62
N PRO A 88 -23.84 -21.98 -5.67
CA PRO A 88 -23.66 -21.73 -4.24
C PRO A 88 -22.20 -21.89 -3.79
N GLU A 89 -21.43 -22.75 -4.45
CA GLU A 89 -19.99 -22.93 -4.24
C GLU A 89 -19.15 -21.67 -4.55
N ASN A 90 -19.65 -20.74 -5.36
CA ASN A 90 -18.97 -19.51 -5.74
C ASN A 90 -19.57 -18.26 -5.08
N LYS A 91 -20.37 -18.42 -4.02
CA LYS A 91 -20.99 -17.31 -3.30
C LYS A 91 -19.98 -16.24 -2.87
N ASP A 92 -18.81 -16.64 -2.38
CA ASP A 92 -17.75 -15.69 -1.98
C ASP A 92 -17.21 -14.88 -3.17
N LYS A 93 -17.07 -15.51 -4.35
CA LYS A 93 -16.67 -14.83 -5.58
C LYS A 93 -17.76 -13.87 -6.06
N LEU A 94 -19.02 -14.27 -5.95
CA LEU A 94 -20.16 -13.42 -6.29
C LEU A 94 -20.21 -12.19 -5.39
N ILE A 95 -20.00 -12.36 -4.08
CA ILE A 95 -19.88 -11.25 -3.12
C ILE A 95 -18.71 -10.34 -3.50
N ALA A 96 -17.54 -10.90 -3.83
CA ALA A 96 -16.38 -10.10 -4.25
C ALA A 96 -16.65 -9.30 -5.55
N ILE A 97 -17.30 -9.90 -6.55
CA ILE A 97 -17.67 -9.21 -7.79
C ILE A 97 -18.68 -8.11 -7.52
N LEU A 98 -19.73 -8.38 -6.74
CA LEU A 98 -20.76 -7.39 -6.43
C LEU A 98 -20.19 -6.24 -5.62
N THR A 99 -19.36 -6.51 -4.62
CA THR A 99 -18.66 -5.48 -3.84
C THR A 99 -17.61 -4.71 -4.64
N TYR A 100 -17.10 -5.28 -5.74
CA TYR A 100 -16.21 -4.58 -6.68
C TYR A 100 -16.98 -3.57 -7.55
N HIS A 101 -18.23 -3.86 -7.91
CA HIS A 101 -19.09 -2.91 -8.62
C HIS A 101 -19.61 -1.78 -7.72
N VAL A 102 -19.44 -1.87 -6.41
CA VAL A 102 -19.93 -0.89 -5.44
C VAL A 102 -18.77 -0.05 -4.93
N VAL A 103 -18.90 1.26 -5.05
CA VAL A 103 -17.97 2.24 -4.48
C VAL A 103 -18.65 2.93 -3.30
N PRO A 104 -18.05 2.94 -2.11
CA PRO A 104 -18.56 3.70 -0.98
C PRO A 104 -18.43 5.20 -1.25
N GLY A 105 -19.51 5.94 -1.04
CA GLY A 105 -19.58 7.38 -1.29
C GLY A 105 -20.37 7.74 -2.54
N LYS A 106 -20.76 9.03 -2.61
CA LYS A 106 -21.45 9.60 -3.75
C LYS A 106 -20.42 10.10 -4.76
N VAL A 107 -20.21 9.35 -5.83
CA VAL A 107 -19.32 9.76 -6.93
C VAL A 107 -20.19 10.07 -8.15
N ALA A 108 -20.48 11.35 -8.35
CA ALA A 108 -21.19 11.82 -9.53
C ALA A 108 -20.29 11.76 -10.77
N SER A 109 -20.87 11.69 -11.97
CA SER A 109 -20.13 11.62 -13.23
C SER A 109 -19.03 12.68 -13.38
N GLN A 110 -19.29 13.90 -12.88
CA GLN A 110 -18.34 15.01 -12.89
C GLN A 110 -17.09 14.76 -12.02
N ASP A 111 -17.21 13.94 -10.99
CA ASP A 111 -16.12 13.55 -10.11
C ASP A 111 -15.49 12.25 -10.61
N VAL A 112 -16.29 11.31 -11.15
CA VAL A 112 -15.81 10.10 -11.82
C VAL A 112 -14.81 10.46 -12.94
N VAL A 113 -15.12 11.46 -13.77
CA VAL A 113 -14.25 11.91 -14.88
C VAL A 113 -12.93 12.52 -14.40
N LYS A 114 -12.89 13.06 -13.17
CA LYS A 114 -11.67 13.66 -12.58
C LYS A 114 -10.81 12.63 -11.85
N LEU A 115 -11.41 11.51 -11.44
CA LEU A 115 -10.73 10.45 -10.74
C LEU A 115 -10.08 9.51 -11.75
N LYS A 116 -8.84 9.11 -11.48
CA LYS A 116 -8.14 8.08 -12.24
C LYS A 116 -8.52 6.66 -11.80
N GLY A 117 -9.27 6.53 -10.72
CA GLY A 117 -9.82 5.29 -10.23
C GLY A 117 -10.53 5.47 -8.89
N ALA A 118 -11.43 4.55 -8.58
CA ALA A 118 -12.25 4.56 -7.38
C ALA A 118 -12.00 3.31 -6.55
N LYS A 119 -11.78 3.49 -5.24
CA LYS A 119 -11.63 2.36 -4.32
C LYS A 119 -13.01 1.73 -4.09
N THR A 120 -13.14 0.46 -4.43
CA THR A 120 -14.39 -0.31 -4.31
C THR A 120 -14.55 -0.88 -2.90
N LEU A 121 -15.74 -1.40 -2.59
CA LEU A 121 -16.05 -2.06 -1.32
C LEU A 121 -15.28 -3.38 -1.15
N ASN A 122 -14.90 -4.03 -2.26
CA ASN A 122 -13.99 -5.18 -2.27
C ASN A 122 -12.53 -4.79 -1.89
N GLY A 123 -12.23 -3.50 -1.80
CA GLY A 123 -10.90 -2.99 -1.43
C GLY A 123 -9.91 -2.89 -2.59
N GLN A 124 -10.24 -3.43 -3.76
CA GLN A 124 -9.56 -3.18 -5.03
C GLN A 124 -10.00 -1.85 -5.63
N ARG A 125 -9.12 -1.21 -6.41
CA ARG A 125 -9.45 0.00 -7.17
C ARG A 125 -10.04 -0.42 -8.52
N ALA A 126 -11.11 0.25 -8.92
CA ALA A 126 -11.61 0.21 -10.28
C ALA A 126 -11.02 1.40 -11.02
N ASP A 127 -10.25 1.15 -12.06
CA ASP A 127 -9.61 2.23 -12.82
C ASP A 127 -10.62 2.94 -13.70
N ILE A 128 -10.57 4.27 -13.69
CA ILE A 128 -11.52 5.11 -14.41
C ILE A 128 -10.74 5.90 -15.46
N GLN A 129 -11.12 5.73 -16.72
CA GLN A 129 -10.51 6.40 -17.85
C GLN A 129 -11.58 7.10 -18.66
N THR A 130 -11.33 8.35 -19.05
CA THR A 130 -12.23 9.07 -19.96
C THR A 130 -11.58 9.10 -21.34
N GLN A 131 -12.21 8.43 -22.31
CA GLN A 131 -11.75 8.38 -23.70
C GLN A 131 -12.89 8.86 -24.60
N ASP A 132 -12.62 9.88 -25.42
CA ASP A 132 -13.57 10.45 -26.39
C ASP A 132 -14.92 10.90 -25.78
N GLY A 133 -14.88 11.47 -24.57
CA GLY A 133 -16.07 11.92 -23.85
C GLY A 133 -16.91 10.79 -23.26
N LYS A 134 -16.47 9.53 -23.37
CA LYS A 134 -17.07 8.37 -22.70
C LYS A 134 -16.20 7.95 -21.51
N VAL A 135 -16.86 7.71 -20.38
CA VAL A 135 -16.22 7.14 -19.19
C VAL A 135 -16.12 5.64 -19.37
N LYS A 136 -14.94 5.09 -19.15
CA LYS A 136 -14.67 3.66 -19.04
C LYS A 136 -14.22 3.34 -17.63
N VAL A 137 -14.81 2.31 -17.04
CA VAL A 137 -14.43 1.79 -15.72
C VAL A 137 -13.86 0.39 -15.96
N ASP A 138 -12.55 0.25 -15.77
CA ASP A 138 -11.79 -0.99 -15.92
C ASP A 138 -12.10 -1.72 -17.25
N GLY A 139 -12.13 -0.92 -18.34
CA GLY A 139 -12.45 -1.37 -19.69
C GLY A 139 -13.94 -1.39 -20.06
N ALA A 140 -14.86 -1.37 -19.08
CA ALA A 140 -16.30 -1.31 -19.32
C ALA A 140 -16.76 0.12 -19.65
N SER A 141 -17.52 0.31 -20.72
CA SER A 141 -18.04 1.63 -21.09
C SER A 141 -19.30 1.95 -20.30
N VAL A 142 -19.38 3.16 -19.74
CA VAL A 142 -20.56 3.63 -19.04
C VAL A 142 -21.59 4.14 -20.07
N GLU A 143 -22.77 3.52 -20.11
CA GLU A 143 -23.85 3.85 -21.05
C GLU A 143 -24.79 4.92 -20.50
N ALA A 144 -25.10 4.86 -19.20
CA ALA A 144 -25.91 5.86 -18.51
C ALA A 144 -25.25 6.23 -17.17
N VAL A 145 -25.24 7.52 -16.85
CA VAL A 145 -24.63 8.06 -15.63
C VAL A 145 -25.67 8.78 -14.78
N ASP A 146 -25.35 8.94 -13.48
CA ASP A 146 -26.07 9.80 -12.54
C ASP A 146 -27.54 9.44 -12.29
N ILE A 147 -27.89 8.14 -12.31
CA ILE A 147 -29.22 7.69 -11.90
C ILE A 147 -29.32 7.84 -10.37
N GLN A 148 -30.07 8.84 -9.91
CA GLN A 148 -30.22 9.12 -8.48
C GLN A 148 -31.17 8.15 -7.80
N CYS A 149 -30.69 7.49 -6.75
CA CYS A 149 -31.47 6.66 -5.84
C CYS A 149 -31.55 7.33 -4.45
N SER A 150 -32.42 6.85 -3.57
CA SER A 150 -32.51 7.34 -2.18
C SER A 150 -31.22 7.14 -1.39
N ASN A 151 -30.51 6.05 -1.67
CA ASN A 151 -29.29 5.59 -1.01
C ASN A 151 -28.05 5.63 -1.91
N GLY A 152 -28.06 6.39 -3.02
CA GLY A 152 -26.89 6.38 -3.91
C GLY A 152 -27.06 6.91 -5.32
N ILE A 153 -26.10 6.53 -6.16
CA ILE A 153 -26.07 6.77 -7.60
C ILE A 153 -25.82 5.43 -8.31
N ILE A 154 -26.56 5.15 -9.38
CA ILE A 154 -26.29 4.04 -10.29
C ILE A 154 -25.67 4.59 -11.58
N HIS A 155 -24.57 3.97 -12.00
CA HIS A 155 -23.96 4.14 -13.32
C HIS A 155 -24.11 2.82 -14.08
N VAL A 156 -24.71 2.87 -15.26
CA VAL A 156 -24.98 1.69 -16.08
C VAL A 156 -23.77 1.41 -16.95
N ILE A 157 -23.26 0.19 -16.91
CA ILE A 157 -22.10 -0.24 -17.69
C ILE A 157 -22.45 -1.33 -18.70
N ASP A 158 -21.72 -1.34 -19.81
CA ASP A 158 -21.96 -2.24 -20.93
C ASP A 158 -21.29 -3.62 -20.80
N THR A 159 -20.42 -3.79 -19.79
CA THR A 159 -19.59 -4.97 -19.56
C THR A 159 -19.45 -5.20 -18.05
N VAL A 160 -19.47 -6.46 -17.60
CA VAL A 160 -19.28 -6.81 -16.18
C VAL A 160 -17.81 -6.65 -15.81
N ILE A 161 -17.53 -5.91 -14.74
CA ILE A 161 -16.17 -5.69 -14.26
C ILE A 161 -15.78 -6.82 -13.30
N LEU A 162 -14.67 -7.49 -13.56
CA LEU A 162 -14.22 -8.62 -12.75
C LEU A 162 -13.03 -8.19 -11.89
N PRO A 163 -13.09 -8.38 -10.56
CA PRO A 163 -11.92 -8.18 -9.70
C PRO A 163 -10.81 -9.16 -10.07
N SER A 164 -9.54 -8.74 -9.93
CA SER A 164 -8.41 -9.67 -10.07
C SER A 164 -8.52 -10.78 -9.02
N ASP A 165 -8.75 -12.01 -9.47
CA ASP A 165 -8.80 -13.23 -8.64
C ASP A 165 -7.41 -13.81 -8.39
N LYS A 166 -6.44 -13.48 -9.24
CA LYS A 166 -5.06 -13.95 -9.18
C LYS A 166 -4.28 -13.26 -8.08
N ASN A 167 -3.55 -14.05 -7.30
CA ASN A 167 -2.63 -13.52 -6.29
C ASN A 167 -1.37 -12.93 -6.96
N ILE A 168 -0.56 -12.22 -6.17
CA ILE A 168 0.68 -11.59 -6.65
C ILE A 168 1.62 -12.58 -7.34
N VAL A 169 1.74 -13.80 -6.81
CA VAL A 169 2.66 -14.83 -7.33
C VAL A 169 2.20 -15.36 -8.69
N ILE A 170 0.91 -15.65 -8.84
CA ILE A 170 0.31 -16.10 -10.10
C ILE A 170 0.43 -14.99 -11.14
N THR A 171 0.10 -13.75 -10.77
CA THR A 171 0.19 -12.58 -11.66
C THR A 171 1.63 -12.37 -12.15
N ALA A 172 2.61 -12.51 -11.26
CA ALA A 172 4.03 -12.43 -11.62
C ALA A 172 4.47 -13.61 -12.51
N SER A 173 3.93 -14.81 -12.29
CA SER A 173 4.24 -16.00 -13.10
C SER A 173 3.73 -15.87 -14.53
N GLU A 174 2.53 -15.32 -14.72
CA GLU A 174 1.93 -15.12 -16.05
C GLU A 174 2.61 -14.03 -16.86
N ALA A 175 3.19 -13.02 -16.18
CA ALA A 175 3.88 -11.94 -16.87
C ALA A 175 5.22 -12.36 -17.51
N GLU A 176 5.71 -13.59 -17.25
CA GLU A 176 6.96 -14.22 -17.75
C GLU A 176 8.28 -13.44 -17.56
N LYS A 177 8.23 -12.20 -17.06
CA LYS A 177 9.33 -11.24 -16.90
C LYS A 177 9.95 -11.20 -15.49
N PHE A 178 9.50 -12.09 -14.61
CA PHE A 178 9.84 -12.12 -13.18
C PHE A 178 10.40 -13.47 -12.73
N LYS A 179 11.00 -14.25 -13.65
CA LYS A 179 11.46 -15.62 -13.35
C LYS A 179 12.52 -15.62 -12.25
N THR A 180 13.43 -14.65 -12.27
CA THR A 180 14.48 -14.50 -11.24
C THR A 180 13.88 -14.15 -9.88
N LEU A 181 12.89 -13.26 -9.84
CA LEU A 181 12.22 -12.84 -8.62
C LEU A 181 11.44 -14.00 -7.98
N LEU A 182 10.72 -14.79 -8.78
CA LEU A 182 9.98 -15.96 -8.31
C LEU A 182 10.94 -17.01 -7.74
N ALA A 183 12.04 -17.32 -8.45
CA ALA A 183 13.07 -18.22 -7.95
C ALA A 183 13.66 -17.75 -6.61
N ALA A 184 13.95 -16.44 -6.49
CA ALA A 184 14.42 -15.83 -5.25
C ALA A 184 13.37 -15.92 -4.12
N ALA A 185 12.10 -15.64 -4.41
CA ALA A 185 11.00 -15.71 -3.44
C ALA A 185 10.77 -17.13 -2.93
N THR A 186 10.86 -18.13 -3.80
CA THR A 186 10.79 -19.54 -3.43
C THR A 186 12.00 -19.95 -2.59
N ALA A 187 13.22 -19.56 -2.98
CA ALA A 187 14.44 -19.86 -2.21
C ALA A 187 14.39 -19.23 -0.80
N ALA A 188 13.84 -18.03 -0.68
CA ALA A 188 13.65 -17.32 0.58
C ALA A 188 12.45 -17.83 1.42
N GLY A 189 11.57 -18.66 0.86
CA GLY A 189 10.35 -19.13 1.54
C GLY A 189 9.29 -18.03 1.73
N LEU A 190 9.30 -17.00 0.87
CA LEU A 190 8.35 -15.88 0.93
C LEU A 190 7.20 -16.04 -0.07
N ALA A 191 7.26 -17.00 -0.98
CA ALA A 191 6.21 -17.23 -1.98
C ALA A 191 4.84 -17.49 -1.33
N ASP A 192 4.78 -18.34 -0.29
CA ASP A 192 3.51 -18.66 0.38
C ASP A 192 2.93 -17.45 1.14
N VAL A 193 3.81 -16.63 1.72
CA VAL A 193 3.43 -15.39 2.40
C VAL A 193 2.87 -14.38 1.38
N LEU A 194 3.56 -14.21 0.26
CA LEU A 194 3.13 -13.32 -0.82
C LEU A 194 1.94 -13.85 -1.62
N ALA A 195 1.56 -15.11 -1.47
CA ALA A 195 0.39 -15.70 -2.11
C ALA A 195 -0.86 -15.64 -1.22
N ASN A 196 -0.69 -15.87 0.09
CA ASN A 196 -1.82 -16.08 1.02
C ASN A 196 -2.03 -14.92 2.01
N GLN A 197 -1.01 -14.10 2.26
CA GLN A 197 -1.14 -12.91 3.11
C GLN A 197 -1.32 -11.66 2.24
N GLY A 198 -1.97 -10.64 2.80
CA GLY A 198 -2.23 -9.38 2.14
C GLY A 198 -3.19 -8.52 2.95
N PRO A 199 -3.36 -7.23 2.60
CA PRO A 199 -2.87 -6.58 1.39
C PRO A 199 -1.37 -6.22 1.41
N PHE A 200 -0.65 -6.48 0.32
CA PHE A 200 0.73 -6.03 0.12
C PHE A 200 0.91 -5.18 -1.13
N THR A 201 1.93 -4.34 -1.13
CA THR A 201 2.42 -3.65 -2.32
C THR A 201 3.83 -4.15 -2.62
N VAL A 202 4.02 -4.76 -3.78
CA VAL A 202 5.29 -5.39 -4.16
C VAL A 202 5.93 -4.61 -5.29
N PHE A 203 7.15 -4.11 -5.05
CA PHE A 203 7.99 -3.54 -6.09
C PHE A 203 8.75 -4.69 -6.77
N ALA A 204 8.24 -5.18 -7.90
CA ALA A 204 8.76 -6.34 -8.60
C ALA A 204 9.84 -5.94 -9.63
N PRO A 205 11.13 -6.24 -9.38
CA PRO A 205 12.18 -6.03 -10.38
C PRO A 205 12.05 -7.01 -11.54
N THR A 206 12.17 -6.50 -12.76
CA THR A 206 12.24 -7.30 -13.99
C THR A 206 13.54 -8.09 -14.06
N ASP A 207 13.59 -9.14 -14.89
CA ASP A 207 14.84 -9.86 -15.14
C ASP A 207 15.96 -8.94 -15.68
N GLU A 208 15.61 -7.90 -16.44
CA GLU A 208 16.55 -6.85 -16.87
C GLU A 208 17.12 -6.05 -15.70
N ALA A 209 16.32 -5.82 -14.65
CA ALA A 209 16.76 -5.15 -13.43
C ALA A 209 17.82 -5.97 -12.69
N PHE A 210 17.70 -7.29 -12.70
CA PHE A 210 18.71 -8.19 -12.15
C PHE A 210 19.97 -8.24 -13.03
N ALA A 211 19.83 -8.15 -14.35
CA ALA A 211 20.97 -8.10 -15.28
C ALA A 211 21.80 -6.82 -15.16
N LYS A 212 21.23 -5.71 -14.69
CA LYS A 212 21.96 -4.47 -14.39
C LYS A 212 22.85 -4.56 -13.14
N LEU A 213 22.67 -5.59 -12.31
CA LEU A 213 23.54 -5.81 -11.16
C LEU A 213 24.92 -6.32 -11.62
N PRO A 214 25.99 -6.00 -10.90
CA PRO A 214 27.32 -6.53 -11.20
C PRO A 214 27.31 -8.05 -11.29
N GLU A 215 28.03 -8.61 -12.26
CA GLU A 215 28.19 -10.05 -12.39
C GLU A 215 28.72 -10.66 -11.08
N GLY A 216 28.06 -11.71 -10.59
CA GLY A 216 28.39 -12.35 -9.32
C GLY A 216 27.55 -11.89 -8.12
N THR A 217 26.86 -10.74 -8.17
CA THR A 217 25.97 -10.31 -7.07
C THR A 217 24.75 -11.23 -6.95
N VAL A 218 24.05 -11.50 -8.05
CA VAL A 218 22.88 -12.40 -8.06
C VAL A 218 23.28 -13.83 -7.68
N ALA A 219 24.39 -14.32 -8.24
CA ALA A 219 24.92 -15.64 -7.90
C ALA A 219 25.28 -15.74 -6.42
N SER A 220 25.84 -14.68 -5.81
CA SER A 220 26.13 -14.65 -4.38
C SER A 220 24.87 -14.58 -3.53
N LEU A 221 23.87 -13.80 -3.94
CA LEU A 221 22.59 -13.68 -3.24
C LEU A 221 21.74 -14.95 -3.29
N LEU A 222 21.88 -15.75 -4.35
CA LEU A 222 21.20 -17.05 -4.51
C LEU A 222 21.91 -18.19 -3.77
N LYS A 223 23.09 -17.96 -3.17
CA LYS A 223 23.74 -18.99 -2.34
C LYS A 223 22.90 -19.25 -1.08
N PRO A 224 22.80 -20.52 -0.63
CA PRO A 224 22.07 -20.86 0.59
C PRO A 224 22.58 -20.12 1.83
N GLU A 225 23.87 -19.80 1.87
CA GLU A 225 24.52 -18.98 2.91
C GLU A 225 23.95 -17.55 3.03
N ASN A 226 23.39 -17.00 1.94
CA ASN A 226 22.83 -15.64 1.89
C ASN A 226 21.29 -15.62 1.89
N LYS A 227 20.64 -16.75 2.20
CA LYS A 227 19.17 -16.85 2.22
C LYS A 227 18.52 -15.81 3.14
N GLU A 228 19.12 -15.52 4.29
CA GLU A 228 18.62 -14.48 5.21
C GLU A 228 18.68 -13.09 4.58
N LYS A 229 19.81 -12.75 3.93
CA LYS A 229 19.97 -11.49 3.19
C LYS A 229 18.98 -11.39 2.03
N LEU A 230 18.77 -12.48 1.31
CA LEU A 230 17.78 -12.53 0.22
C LEU A 230 16.36 -12.28 0.75
N ALA A 231 15.99 -12.91 1.86
CA ALA A 231 14.70 -12.68 2.50
C ALA A 231 14.54 -11.22 2.96
N GLU A 232 15.60 -10.60 3.50
CA GLU A 232 15.58 -9.17 3.84
C GLU A 232 15.44 -8.26 2.62
N ILE A 233 16.15 -8.54 1.53
CA ILE A 233 16.04 -7.78 0.28
C ILE A 233 14.62 -7.88 -0.26
N LEU A 234 14.03 -9.09 -0.29
CA LEU A 234 12.65 -9.27 -0.73
C LEU A 234 11.66 -8.55 0.20
N LYS A 235 11.85 -8.61 1.53
CA LYS A 235 11.05 -7.81 2.48
C LYS A 235 11.19 -6.31 2.28
N TYR A 236 12.32 -5.82 1.75
CA TYR A 236 12.51 -4.41 1.42
C TYR A 236 11.76 -4.00 0.14
N HIS A 237 11.49 -4.92 -0.76
CA HIS A 237 10.65 -4.69 -1.94
C HIS A 237 9.14 -4.77 -1.62
N VAL A 238 8.78 -5.23 -0.41
CA VAL A 238 7.38 -5.42 -0.01
C VAL A 238 6.98 -4.38 1.03
N VAL A 239 5.87 -3.70 0.78
CA VAL A 239 5.23 -2.74 1.69
C VAL A 239 3.90 -3.33 2.16
N ALA A 240 3.60 -3.16 3.45
CA ALA A 240 2.31 -3.56 4.00
C ALA A 240 1.22 -2.56 3.57
N GLY A 241 0.09 -3.08 3.09
CA GLY A 241 -1.03 -2.28 2.58
C GLY A 241 -1.08 -2.24 1.05
N ARG A 242 -2.26 -1.89 0.52
CA ARG A 242 -2.47 -1.54 -0.89
C ARG A 242 -2.11 -0.06 -1.07
N VAL A 243 -1.04 0.22 -1.79
CA VAL A 243 -0.58 1.58 -2.07
C VAL A 243 -0.44 1.75 -3.58
N TYR A 244 -1.34 2.56 -4.13
CA TYR A 244 -1.31 2.95 -5.54
C TYR A 244 -0.28 4.06 -5.77
N SER A 245 0.11 4.27 -7.03
CA SER A 245 1.16 5.24 -7.40
C SER A 245 0.84 6.66 -6.95
N GLU A 246 -0.41 7.08 -7.03
CA GLU A 246 -0.84 8.42 -6.63
C GLU A 246 -0.68 8.63 -5.13
N ASP A 247 -1.19 7.69 -4.32
CA ASP A 247 -1.06 7.70 -2.87
C ASP A 247 0.40 7.56 -2.44
N ALA A 248 1.16 6.72 -3.14
CA ALA A 248 2.60 6.54 -2.92
C ALA A 248 3.38 7.85 -3.15
N LEU A 249 3.04 8.58 -4.21
CA LEU A 249 3.64 9.87 -4.54
C LEU A 249 3.23 10.96 -3.55
N ALA A 250 1.97 10.97 -3.12
CA ALA A 250 1.49 11.90 -2.10
C ALA A 250 2.15 11.67 -0.74
N ALA A 251 2.34 10.40 -0.34
CA ALA A 251 3.02 10.05 0.90
C ALA A 251 4.54 10.31 0.84
N GLY A 252 5.16 10.15 -0.32
CA GLY A 252 6.60 10.37 -0.58
C GLY A 252 7.56 9.40 0.13
N LYS A 253 7.10 8.65 1.14
CA LYS A 253 7.86 7.61 1.84
C LYS A 253 6.93 6.46 2.25
N ALA A 254 7.36 5.22 2.02
CA ALA A 254 6.65 4.03 2.47
C ALA A 254 7.52 3.18 3.41
N LYS A 255 6.91 2.57 4.43
CA LYS A 255 7.60 1.64 5.35
C LYS A 255 7.50 0.22 4.80
N THR A 256 8.63 -0.41 4.57
CA THR A 256 8.72 -1.79 4.04
C THR A 256 8.53 -2.82 5.17
N LEU A 257 8.31 -4.08 4.81
CA LEU A 257 8.25 -5.20 5.77
C LEU A 257 9.58 -5.44 6.49
N GLN A 258 10.70 -5.02 5.88
CA GLN A 258 12.01 -5.02 6.56
C GLN A 258 12.08 -3.96 7.68
N GLY A 259 11.17 -2.98 7.69
CA GLY A 259 11.12 -1.88 8.66
C GLY A 259 11.80 -0.60 8.19
N LYS A 260 12.68 -0.68 7.19
CA LYS A 260 13.32 0.48 6.55
C LYS A 260 12.34 1.20 5.62
N LYS A 261 12.53 2.51 5.44
CA LYS A 261 11.67 3.33 4.58
C LYS A 261 12.24 3.40 3.16
N VAL A 262 11.37 3.32 2.16
CA VAL A 262 11.68 3.64 0.76
C VAL A 262 11.18 5.03 0.44
N LYS A 263 11.97 5.81 -0.30
CA LYS A 263 11.58 7.14 -0.77
C LYS A 263 10.92 7.00 -2.14
N ILE A 264 9.74 7.59 -2.32
CA ILE A 264 9.01 7.56 -3.57
C ILE A 264 8.94 8.99 -4.09
N SER A 265 9.33 9.21 -5.33
CA SER A 265 9.33 10.53 -5.96
C SER A 265 9.02 10.44 -7.43
N ALA A 266 8.18 11.34 -7.95
CA ALA A 266 7.99 11.50 -9.38
C ALA A 266 8.95 12.58 -9.90
N SER A 267 9.67 12.26 -10.97
CA SER A 267 10.50 13.23 -11.68
C SER A 267 10.22 13.08 -13.18
N ASN A 268 9.78 14.17 -13.82
CA ASN A 268 9.43 14.23 -15.25
C ASN A 268 8.35 13.22 -15.67
N GLY A 269 7.31 13.04 -14.85
CA GLY A 269 6.20 12.11 -15.16
C GLY A 269 6.53 10.62 -14.94
N VAL A 270 7.76 10.28 -14.55
CA VAL A 270 8.15 8.92 -14.20
C VAL A 270 8.28 8.80 -12.68
N ALA A 271 7.48 7.92 -12.08
CA ALA A 271 7.62 7.56 -10.68
C ALA A 271 8.93 6.80 -10.46
N LYS A 272 9.65 7.15 -9.40
CA LYS A 272 10.89 6.49 -8.96
C LYS A 272 10.74 6.08 -7.50
N VAL A 273 11.20 4.88 -7.19
CA VAL A 273 11.37 4.41 -5.81
C VAL A 273 12.87 4.31 -5.54
N ASN A 274 13.36 5.14 -4.63
CA ASN A 274 14.77 5.42 -4.41
C ASN A 274 15.45 5.85 -5.74
N ASN A 275 16.25 4.97 -6.34
CA ASN A 275 16.89 5.16 -7.65
C ASN A 275 16.28 4.30 -8.77
N ALA A 276 15.32 3.43 -8.45
CA ALA A 276 14.67 2.56 -9.43
C ALA A 276 13.51 3.28 -10.11
N LYS A 277 13.42 3.18 -11.44
CA LYS A 277 12.30 3.72 -12.23
C LYS A 277 11.17 2.69 -12.27
N LEU A 278 9.93 3.17 -12.20
CA LEU A 278 8.76 2.32 -12.39
C LEU A 278 8.48 2.22 -13.90
N LEU A 279 8.42 0.99 -14.41
CA LEU A 279 8.13 0.68 -15.81
C LEU A 279 6.63 0.51 -16.06
N ALA A 280 5.97 -0.20 -15.13
CA ALA A 280 4.53 -0.37 -15.10
C ALA A 280 4.08 -0.23 -13.64
N THR A 281 2.95 0.41 -13.41
CA THR A 281 2.43 0.69 -12.08
C THR A 281 1.01 0.22 -11.93
N ASP A 282 0.56 0.08 -10.69
CA ASP A 282 -0.84 -0.14 -10.36
C ASP A 282 -1.41 -1.45 -10.94
N ILE A 283 -0.61 -2.53 -10.97
CA ILE A 283 -1.10 -3.84 -11.38
C ILE A 283 -1.84 -4.47 -10.18
N ASP A 284 -3.17 -4.54 -10.27
CA ASP A 284 -4.01 -5.10 -9.21
C ASP A 284 -3.93 -6.63 -9.14
N ALA A 285 -3.69 -7.13 -7.92
CA ALA A 285 -3.79 -8.54 -7.55
C ALA A 285 -4.85 -8.73 -6.45
N SER A 286 -5.29 -9.97 -6.23
CA SER A 286 -6.29 -10.29 -5.20
C SER A 286 -5.80 -9.93 -3.79
N ASN A 287 -4.52 -10.12 -3.52
CA ASN A 287 -3.89 -9.86 -2.22
C ASN A 287 -2.97 -8.62 -2.20
N GLY A 288 -3.05 -7.74 -3.20
CA GLY A 288 -2.19 -6.57 -3.23
C GLY A 288 -2.10 -5.81 -4.55
N VAL A 289 -1.04 -5.01 -4.68
CA VAL A 289 -0.68 -4.25 -5.89
C VAL A 289 0.78 -4.53 -6.26
N ILE A 290 1.06 -4.69 -7.54
CA ILE A 290 2.41 -4.87 -8.08
C ILE A 290 2.84 -3.61 -8.82
N HIS A 291 4.03 -3.13 -8.51
CA HIS A 291 4.71 -2.06 -9.23
C HIS A 291 5.99 -2.61 -9.86
N VAL A 292 6.08 -2.56 -11.17
CA VAL A 292 7.21 -3.09 -11.92
C VAL A 292 8.34 -2.08 -11.93
N ILE A 293 9.53 -2.50 -11.51
CA ILE A 293 10.72 -1.63 -11.43
C ILE A 293 11.84 -2.11 -12.35
N ASP A 294 12.65 -1.16 -12.81
CA ASP A 294 13.76 -1.39 -13.73
C ASP A 294 15.10 -1.68 -13.04
N THR A 295 15.16 -1.58 -11.71
CA THR A 295 16.38 -1.71 -10.91
C THR A 295 16.05 -2.35 -9.56
N VAL A 296 16.84 -3.32 -9.11
CA VAL A 296 16.66 -3.96 -7.80
C VAL A 296 16.95 -2.96 -6.68
N ILE A 297 16.02 -2.80 -5.75
CA ILE A 297 16.16 -1.89 -4.61
C ILE A 297 16.88 -2.63 -3.48
N MET A 298 18.15 -2.32 -3.30
CA MET A 298 18.89 -2.85 -2.15
C MET A 298 18.52 -2.06 -0.90
N PRO A 299 18.23 -2.74 0.23
CA PRO A 299 18.15 -2.03 1.50
C PRO A 299 19.47 -1.31 1.72
N PRO A 300 19.47 -0.09 2.30
CA PRO A 300 20.72 0.50 2.73
C PRO A 300 21.32 -0.51 3.72
N GLU A 301 22.44 -1.12 3.36
CA GLU A 301 23.18 -1.97 4.27
C GLU A 301 23.29 -1.19 5.57
N ASP A 302 22.98 -1.83 6.71
CA ASP A 302 23.52 -1.31 7.95
C ASP A 302 25.01 -1.36 7.71
N LYS A 303 25.57 -0.18 7.41
CA LYS A 303 26.86 -0.01 6.75
C LYS A 303 27.92 -0.49 7.72
N LYS A 304 28.07 -1.81 7.80
CA LYS A 304 29.09 -2.47 8.57
C LYS A 304 30.36 -2.22 7.78
N LEU A 305 31.08 -1.20 8.19
CA LEU A 305 32.36 -0.79 7.65
C LEU A 305 33.22 -2.04 7.46
N SER A 306 33.68 -2.25 6.24
CA SER A 306 34.75 -3.19 5.97
C SER A 306 35.99 -2.82 6.78
N ALA A 307 36.90 -3.76 7.04
CA ALA A 307 38.14 -3.48 7.77
C ALA A 307 38.93 -2.31 7.15
N VAL A 308 38.89 -2.18 5.82
CA VAL A 308 39.54 -1.11 5.05
C VAL A 308 38.90 0.25 5.30
N GLU A 309 37.57 0.36 5.22
CA GLU A 309 36.87 1.63 5.48
C GLU A 309 36.92 2.02 6.96
N ALA A 310 36.94 1.04 7.86
CA ALA A 310 37.17 1.28 9.28
C ALA A 310 38.56 1.88 9.51
N CYS A 311 39.60 1.34 8.87
CA CYS A 311 40.96 1.87 8.91
C CYS A 311 41.05 3.32 8.39
N GLU A 312 40.40 3.64 7.27
CA GLU A 312 40.33 5.03 6.78
C GLU A 312 39.63 5.97 7.76
N LYS A 313 38.53 5.50 8.37
CA LYS A 313 37.80 6.28 9.38
C LYS A 313 38.64 6.49 10.64
N ILE A 314 39.44 5.49 11.05
CA ILE A 314 40.43 5.67 12.14
C ILE A 314 41.41 6.76 11.76
N LYS A 315 42.08 6.67 10.59
CA LYS A 315 43.06 7.69 10.12
C LYS A 315 42.50 9.11 10.14
N HIS A 316 41.32 9.30 9.57
CA HIS A 316 40.70 10.61 9.49
C HIS A 316 40.34 11.17 10.88
N THR A 317 39.76 10.33 11.75
CA THR A 317 39.45 10.71 13.13
C THR A 317 40.72 11.03 13.92
N VAL A 318 41.77 10.24 13.73
CA VAL A 318 43.09 10.40 14.34
C VAL A 318 43.75 11.72 13.95
N ALA A 319 43.71 12.08 12.66
CA ALA A 319 44.25 13.35 12.17
C ALA A 319 43.47 14.54 12.74
N ARG A 320 42.14 14.48 12.71
CA ARG A 320 41.27 15.54 13.25
C ARG A 320 41.41 15.69 14.76
N GLY A 321 41.50 14.57 15.48
CA GLY A 321 41.69 14.57 16.93
C GLY A 321 43.06 15.07 17.36
N ALA A 322 44.12 14.77 16.60
CA ALA A 322 45.47 15.32 16.87
C ALA A 322 45.49 16.86 16.73
N ASN A 323 44.83 17.41 15.71
CA ASN A 323 44.71 18.86 15.55
C ASN A 323 43.96 19.49 16.73
N LEU A 324 42.83 18.92 17.14
CA LEU A 324 42.05 19.43 18.29
C LEU A 324 42.84 19.33 19.61
N TYR A 325 43.59 18.26 19.80
CA TYR A 325 44.44 18.06 20.97
C TYR A 325 45.55 19.11 21.06
N ASN A 326 46.22 19.38 19.94
CA ASN A 326 47.29 20.41 19.86
C ASN A 326 46.74 21.83 20.05
N CYS A 327 45.46 22.06 19.71
CA CYS A 327 44.76 23.31 20.01
C CYS A 327 44.21 23.39 21.45
N GLY A 328 44.55 22.46 22.35
CA GLY A 328 44.09 22.46 23.75
C GLY A 328 42.65 21.99 23.98
N HIS A 329 41.96 21.50 22.95
CA HIS A 329 40.56 21.07 23.03
C HIS A 329 40.46 19.58 23.43
N TYR A 330 40.98 19.25 24.61
CA TYR A 330 41.08 17.86 25.09
C TYR A 330 39.70 17.20 25.27
N GLY A 331 38.70 17.94 25.77
CA GLY A 331 37.35 17.42 25.96
C GLY A 331 36.64 17.05 24.65
N GLU A 332 36.82 17.87 23.59
CA GLU A 332 36.25 17.59 22.27
C GLU A 332 36.96 16.42 21.58
N THR A 333 38.28 16.33 21.76
CA THR A 333 39.10 15.21 21.27
C THR A 333 38.62 13.88 21.86
N THR A 334 38.40 13.84 23.18
CA THR A 334 37.86 12.66 23.87
C THR A 334 36.49 12.26 23.35
N LYS A 335 35.57 13.23 23.16
CA LYS A 335 34.24 12.97 22.60
C LYS A 335 34.32 12.40 21.18
N LEU A 336 35.21 12.96 20.35
CA LEU A 336 35.43 12.50 18.98
C LEU A 336 35.94 11.05 18.93
N TYR A 337 36.92 10.71 19.76
CA TYR A 337 37.46 9.35 19.84
C TYR A 337 36.45 8.36 20.42
N LYS A 338 35.74 8.68 21.50
CA LYS A 338 34.67 7.82 22.05
C LYS A 338 33.58 7.52 21.02
N LYS A 339 33.08 8.56 20.35
CA LYS A 339 32.04 8.41 19.33
C LYS A 339 32.51 7.53 18.18
N THR A 340 33.75 7.69 17.75
CA THR A 340 34.33 6.87 16.68
C THR A 340 34.48 5.42 17.10
N MET A 341 34.97 5.13 18.32
CA MET A 341 35.08 3.77 18.84
C MET A 341 33.72 3.08 19.00
N GLN A 342 32.71 3.77 19.53
CA GLN A 342 31.35 3.23 19.62
C GLN A 342 30.79 2.92 18.23
N THR A 343 30.95 3.86 17.28
CA THR A 343 30.54 3.62 15.89
C THR A 343 31.28 2.42 15.27
N MET A 344 32.54 2.18 15.63
CA MET A 344 33.30 1.02 15.13
C MET A 344 32.84 -0.29 15.77
N LEU A 345 32.55 -0.29 17.07
CA LEU A 345 32.02 -1.47 17.76
C LEU A 345 30.63 -1.87 17.24
N ASP A 346 29.80 -0.90 16.87
CA ASP A 346 28.43 -1.13 16.39
C ASP A 346 28.38 -1.39 14.87
N SER A 347 29.38 -0.93 14.12
CA SER A 347 29.32 -0.89 12.65
C SER A 347 30.53 -1.54 11.96
N VAL A 348 31.26 -2.50 12.54
CA VAL A 348 32.31 -3.27 11.81
C VAL A 348 31.97 -4.75 11.83
N ASP A 349 31.87 -5.39 10.66
CA ASP A 349 31.65 -6.84 10.55
C ASP A 349 32.97 -7.61 10.70
N ASN A 350 32.93 -8.80 11.30
CA ASN A 350 34.10 -9.67 11.53
C ASN A 350 35.30 -9.00 12.23
N MET A 351 35.06 -8.01 13.10
CA MET A 351 36.11 -7.46 13.95
C MET A 351 36.68 -8.57 14.85
N PRO A 352 38.00 -8.82 14.84
CA PRO A 352 38.63 -9.78 15.74
C PRO A 352 38.26 -9.51 17.20
N GLU A 353 37.99 -10.57 17.95
CA GLU A 353 37.50 -10.43 19.33
C GLU A 353 38.47 -9.65 20.22
N GLU A 354 39.77 -9.80 19.95
CA GLU A 354 40.82 -9.06 20.62
C GLU A 354 40.70 -7.54 20.45
N ILE A 355 40.41 -7.06 19.23
CA ILE A 355 40.21 -5.63 18.97
C ILE A 355 38.96 -5.14 19.70
N ARG A 356 37.86 -5.91 19.65
CA ARG A 356 36.59 -5.56 20.30
C ARG A 356 36.74 -5.44 21.81
N VAL A 357 37.43 -6.39 22.44
CA VAL A 357 37.70 -6.40 23.88
C VAL A 357 38.60 -5.23 24.27
N ASN A 358 39.64 -4.95 23.49
CA ASN A 358 40.55 -3.84 23.75
C ASN A 358 39.85 -2.48 23.63
N MET A 359 39.00 -2.29 22.61
CA MET A 359 38.20 -1.07 22.46
C MET A 359 37.20 -0.86 23.61
N LYS A 360 36.48 -1.92 24.02
CA LYS A 360 35.56 -1.86 25.17
C LYS A 360 36.30 -1.53 26.47
N ARG A 361 37.46 -2.18 26.71
CA ARG A 361 38.30 -1.92 27.87
C ARG A 361 38.78 -0.46 27.91
N ALA A 362 39.21 0.08 26.77
CA ALA A 362 39.65 1.47 26.66
C ALA A 362 38.50 2.47 26.94
N LEU A 363 37.30 2.20 26.46
CA LEU A 363 36.11 3.02 26.76
C LEU A 363 35.81 3.03 28.26
N THR A 364 35.71 1.87 28.90
CA THR A 364 35.45 1.76 30.35
C THR A 364 36.58 2.37 31.18
N HIS A 365 37.83 2.21 30.75
CA HIS A 365 38.98 2.80 31.46
C HIS A 365 38.97 4.33 31.36
N SER A 366 38.65 4.88 30.17
CA SER A 366 38.56 6.34 29.98
C SER A 366 37.47 6.98 30.84
N GLU A 367 36.37 6.29 31.15
CA GLU A 367 35.30 6.81 32.01
C GLU A 367 35.72 6.93 33.48
N LYS A 368 36.68 6.13 33.92
CA LYS A 368 37.22 6.17 35.30
C LYS A 368 38.30 7.24 35.48
N MET A 369 38.77 7.87 34.41
CA MET A 369 39.81 8.90 34.48
C MET A 369 39.21 10.27 34.73
N HIS A 370 39.86 11.07 35.59
CA HIS A 370 39.44 12.45 35.89
C HIS A 370 40.04 13.50 34.94
N CYS A 371 41.05 13.15 34.13
CA CYS A 371 41.76 14.08 33.26
C CYS A 371 41.42 13.87 31.79
N ALA A 372 40.91 14.92 31.11
CA ALA A 372 40.49 14.84 29.71
C ALA A 372 41.64 14.57 28.72
N SER A 373 42.86 15.00 29.04
CA SER A 373 44.04 14.75 28.18
C SER A 373 44.49 13.28 28.25
N GLN A 374 44.43 12.67 29.45
CA GLN A 374 44.70 11.24 29.64
C GLN A 374 43.64 10.38 28.97
N GLN A 375 42.36 10.76 29.10
CA GLN A 375 41.26 10.11 28.40
C GLN A 375 41.47 10.09 26.88
N ALA A 376 41.80 11.24 26.29
CA ALA A 376 42.06 11.34 24.85
C ALA A 376 43.24 10.46 24.41
N TRP A 377 44.31 10.40 25.21
CA TRP A 377 45.50 9.61 24.90
C TRP A 377 45.25 8.09 25.00
N THR A 378 44.53 7.63 26.03
CA THR A 378 44.13 6.22 26.17
C THR A 378 43.24 5.76 25.02
N LEU A 379 42.25 6.57 24.63
CA LEU A 379 41.37 6.26 23.50
C LEU A 379 42.13 6.25 22.17
N ARG A 380 43.09 7.17 22.02
CA ARG A 380 43.96 7.22 20.86
C ARG A 380 44.81 5.96 20.72
N HIS A 381 45.47 5.53 21.78
CA HIS A 381 46.30 4.32 21.77
C HIS A 381 45.49 3.07 21.37
N ALA A 382 44.25 2.97 21.83
CA ALA A 382 43.38 1.86 21.47
C ALA A 382 42.89 1.93 20.01
N LEU A 383 42.66 3.12 19.46
CA LEU A 383 42.38 3.32 18.03
C LEU A 383 43.60 2.97 17.17
N ASP A 384 44.80 3.36 17.57
CA ASP A 384 46.04 3.05 16.84
C ASP A 384 46.33 1.53 16.87
N HIS A 385 46.10 0.87 18.00
CA HIS A 385 46.21 -0.60 18.09
C HIS A 385 45.18 -1.31 17.20
N ALA A 386 43.94 -0.83 17.18
CA ALA A 386 42.92 -1.36 16.28
C ALA A 386 43.30 -1.16 14.82
N TYR A 387 43.84 0.01 14.45
CA TYR A 387 44.32 0.28 13.11
C TYR A 387 45.45 -0.67 12.68
N MET A 388 46.45 -0.88 13.53
CA MET A 388 47.59 -1.76 13.22
C MET A 388 47.12 -3.20 12.96
N GLN A 389 46.25 -3.72 13.83
CA GLN A 389 45.70 -5.08 13.71
C GLN A 389 44.75 -5.23 12.51
N MET A 390 43.93 -4.22 12.23
CA MET A 390 43.00 -4.23 11.10
C MET A 390 43.67 -3.95 9.75
N SER A 391 44.84 -3.30 9.74
CA SER A 391 45.64 -3.08 8.52
C SER A 391 46.46 -4.29 8.10
N ALA A 392 46.60 -5.28 9.00
CA ALA A 392 47.32 -6.53 8.76
C ALA A 392 46.41 -7.67 8.27
N LEU A 393 45.09 -7.44 8.26
CA LEU A 393 44.05 -8.29 7.68
C LEU A 393 43.74 -7.83 6.25
#